data_AF-A0A4Q9LFC5-F1
#
_entry.id   AF-A0A4Q9LFC5-F1
#
_cell.length_a   1.000
_cell.length_b   1.000
_cell.length_c   1.000
_cell.angle_alpha   90.00
_cell.angle_beta   90.00
_cell.angle_gamma   90.00
#
_symmetry.space_group_name_H-M   'P 1'
#
loop_
_entity.id
_entity.type
_entity.pdbx_description
1 polymer ?
#
loop_
_entity_poly.entity_id
_entity_poly.type
_entity_poly.pdbx_seq_one_letter_code
_entity_poly.pdbx_strand_id
1 'polypeptide(L)'
;MQKFSRPTKYHNLSMGIVGMPNVGKSTLFNLLTNSSVQAHNYPFCTIDPTDVNNISNISNCKDTNINNIDPTYNPIPSNFTLSNDEVLFISTINLLTTKPVVYLANISNQDYKNEKIFKINITCTKVFIDKMVRMECSILDLITYFTVGKDEVRSWKIRNKTISPQTGSVIHTDFEKYFVSAEVFNPKDLHELGSEADVRKKGKCYTKRKMYVVQMGEKVCVRVGV
;
A
#
# COMPACT_ATOMS: atom_id res chain seq x y z
N MET A 1 18.66 18.20 -24.49
CA MET A 1 18.37 16.91 -23.81
C MET A 1 17.75 17.23 -22.45
N GLN A 2 16.42 17.19 -22.34
CA GLN A 2 15.74 17.37 -21.06
C GLN A 2 16.23 16.27 -20.10
N LYS A 3 16.87 16.68 -19.01
CA LYS A 3 17.12 15.81 -17.86
C LYS A 3 15.76 15.24 -17.46
N PHE A 4 15.60 13.93 -17.51
CA PHE A 4 14.51 13.23 -16.84
C PHE A 4 14.67 13.48 -15.33
N SER A 5 14.28 14.67 -14.88
CA SER A 5 14.08 14.96 -13.49
C SER A 5 12.96 14.04 -13.03
N ARG A 6 13.26 13.24 -12.00
CA ARG A 6 12.35 12.30 -11.35
C ARG A 6 10.92 12.87 -11.34
N PRO A 7 9.88 12.14 -11.81
CA PRO A 7 8.52 12.53 -11.47
C PRO A 7 8.48 12.58 -9.94
N THR A 8 8.15 13.76 -9.42
CA THR A 8 8.13 14.11 -8.00
C THR A 8 7.49 12.98 -7.19
N LYS A 9 8.20 12.40 -6.21
CA LYS A 9 8.07 12.76 -4.79
C LYS A 9 6.59 12.91 -4.40
N TYR A 10 6.08 11.98 -3.58
CA TYR A 10 4.76 11.98 -2.90
C TYR A 10 3.55 11.42 -3.69
N HIS A 11 3.40 10.09 -3.70
CA HIS A 11 2.06 9.55 -3.42
C HIS A 11 2.00 9.45 -1.90
N ASN A 12 1.49 10.50 -1.25
CA ASN A 12 1.16 10.41 0.16
C ASN A 12 -0.07 9.50 0.25
N LEU A 13 0.07 8.38 0.94
CA LEU A 13 -1.06 7.55 1.30
C LEU A 13 -1.91 8.32 2.31
N SER A 14 -3.21 8.43 2.03
CA SER A 14 -4.16 8.93 3.02
C SER A 14 -4.80 7.74 3.72
N MET A 15 -4.78 7.72 5.05
CA MET A 15 -5.40 6.69 5.85
C MET A 15 -6.47 7.29 6.75
N GLY A 16 -7.65 6.67 6.79
CA GLY A 16 -8.74 7.05 7.69
C GLY A 16 -9.19 5.87 8.54
N ILE A 17 -9.41 6.11 9.85
CA ILE A 17 -10.00 5.13 10.75
C ILE A 17 -11.50 5.40 10.84
N VAL A 18 -12.33 4.43 10.46
CA VAL A 18 -13.79 4.50 10.43
C VAL A 18 -14.36 3.47 11.42
N GLY A 19 -15.49 3.76 12.05
CA GLY A 19 -16.13 2.82 12.97
C GLY A 19 -17.21 3.51 13.80
N MET A 20 -17.99 2.71 14.52
CA MET A 20 -19.10 3.19 15.35
C MET A 20 -18.66 4.23 16.38
N PRO A 21 -19.53 5.12 16.88
CA PRO A 21 -19.16 6.06 17.94
C PRO A 21 -18.56 5.34 19.17
N ASN A 22 -17.64 5.99 19.88
CA ASN A 22 -17.03 5.49 21.12
C ASN A 22 -16.27 4.14 21.08
N VAL A 23 -16.04 3.53 19.92
CA VAL A 23 -15.24 2.28 19.79
C VAL A 23 -13.71 2.45 19.93
N GLY A 24 -13.24 3.57 20.48
CA GLY A 24 -11.80 3.81 20.71
C GLY A 24 -10.98 4.24 19.49
N LYS A 25 -11.62 4.83 18.46
CA LYS A 25 -10.93 5.30 17.23
C LYS A 25 -9.81 6.32 17.51
N SER A 26 -10.08 7.34 18.32
CA SER A 26 -9.08 8.36 18.67
C SER A 26 -7.95 7.76 19.51
N THR A 27 -8.25 6.80 20.38
CA THR A 27 -7.26 6.05 21.16
C THR A 27 -6.35 5.24 20.24
N LEU A 28 -6.92 4.51 19.28
CA LEU A 28 -6.16 3.75 18.28
C LEU A 28 -5.29 4.67 17.41
N PHE A 29 -5.84 5.81 16.98
CA PHE A 29 -5.09 6.80 16.22
C PHE A 29 -3.88 7.32 17.00
N ASN A 30 -4.07 7.69 18.27
CA ASN A 30 -2.98 8.18 19.12
C ASN A 30 -1.92 7.10 19.36
N LEU A 31 -2.32 5.84 19.58
CA LEU A 31 -1.40 4.71 19.73
C LEU A 31 -0.55 4.47 18.46
N LEU A 32 -1.15 4.60 17.29
CA LEU A 32 -0.47 4.35 16.02
C LEU A 32 0.43 5.51 15.59
N THR A 33 0.07 6.75 15.93
CA THR A 33 0.72 7.95 15.40
C THR A 33 1.54 8.72 16.43
N ASN A 34 1.52 8.31 17.71
CA ASN A 34 2.02 9.09 18.86
C ASN A 34 1.49 10.54 18.88
N SER A 35 0.33 10.78 18.27
CA SER A 35 -0.33 12.09 18.27
C SER A 35 -1.17 12.29 19.54
N SER A 36 -1.48 13.54 19.86
CA SER A 36 -2.32 13.92 21.01
C SER A 36 -3.71 14.38 20.56
N VAL A 37 -4.41 13.59 19.75
CA VAL A 37 -5.80 13.91 19.36
C VAL A 37 -6.71 13.72 20.57
N GLN A 38 -7.60 14.67 20.82
CA GLN A 38 -8.55 14.58 21.92
C GLN A 38 -9.43 13.33 21.78
N ALA A 39 -9.32 12.41 22.74
CA ALA A 39 -10.18 11.26 22.89
C ALA A 39 -11.26 11.57 23.93
N HIS A 40 -12.17 12.49 23.60
CA HIS A 40 -13.34 12.79 24.42
C HIS A 40 -14.56 12.05 23.87
N ASN A 41 -15.49 11.69 24.76
CA ASN A 41 -16.79 11.19 24.33
C ASN A 41 -17.52 12.31 23.60
N TYR A 42 -18.00 12.02 22.39
CA TYR A 42 -18.75 13.01 21.62
C TYR A 42 -20.10 13.26 22.34
N PRO A 43 -20.52 14.52 22.53
CA PRO A 43 -21.81 14.82 23.13
C PRO A 43 -22.91 14.08 22.36
N PHE A 44 -23.90 13.52 23.06
CA PHE A 44 -25.03 12.76 22.49
C PHE A 44 -24.75 11.33 21.99
N CYS A 45 -23.55 10.79 22.15
CA CYS A 45 -23.33 9.36 21.94
C CYS A 45 -23.69 8.57 23.21
N THR A 46 -24.63 7.62 23.09
CA THR A 46 -25.02 6.72 24.18
C THR A 46 -23.78 6.03 24.76
N ILE A 47 -23.62 6.10 26.08
CA ILE A 47 -22.49 5.46 26.80
C ILE A 47 -22.70 3.95 26.83
N ASP A 48 -23.95 3.50 26.83
CA ASP A 48 -24.32 2.11 26.79
C ASP A 48 -24.19 1.55 25.35
N PRO A 49 -23.54 0.38 25.17
CA PRO A 49 -23.42 -0.24 23.86
C PRO A 49 -24.83 -0.55 23.35
N THR A 50 -25.17 -0.02 22.19
CA THR A 50 -26.42 -0.37 21.52
C THR A 50 -26.37 -1.86 21.21
N ASP A 51 -27.18 -2.65 21.92
CA ASP A 51 -27.42 -4.05 21.55
C ASP A 51 -27.91 -4.07 20.10
N VAL A 52 -27.11 -4.66 19.22
CA VAL A 52 -27.38 -4.81 17.77
C VAL A 52 -28.72 -5.50 17.51
N ASN A 53 -29.30 -6.13 18.54
CA ASN A 53 -30.62 -6.76 18.53
C ASN A 53 -31.80 -5.77 18.43
N ASN A 54 -31.61 -4.48 18.74
CA ASN A 54 -32.68 -3.46 18.63
C ASN A 54 -32.69 -2.70 17.27
N ILE A 55 -31.90 -3.15 16.29
CA ILE A 55 -31.88 -2.57 14.93
C ILE A 55 -33.14 -2.95 14.12
N SER A 56 -34.10 -3.70 14.69
CA SER A 56 -35.40 -3.96 14.05
C SER A 56 -36.22 -2.69 13.75
N ASN A 57 -35.84 -1.53 14.31
CA ASN A 57 -36.52 -0.25 14.06
C ASN A 57 -35.78 0.69 13.09
N ILE A 58 -34.63 0.30 12.53
CA ILE A 58 -33.98 1.01 11.39
C ILE A 58 -34.47 0.37 10.06
N SER A 59 -35.74 -0.03 10.01
CA SER A 59 -36.43 -0.36 8.77
C SER A 59 -37.35 0.76 8.28
N ASN A 60 -37.35 1.92 8.95
CA ASN A 60 -38.19 3.06 8.57
C ASN A 60 -37.42 4.25 7.96
N CYS A 61 -36.22 4.03 7.43
CA CYS A 61 -35.75 4.80 6.27
C CYS A 61 -35.85 3.94 5.00
N LYS A 62 -36.94 3.18 4.87
CA LYS A 62 -37.43 2.89 3.53
C LYS A 62 -38.10 4.18 3.05
N ASP A 63 -37.32 5.08 2.47
CA ASP A 63 -37.87 5.87 1.38
C ASP A 63 -38.26 4.86 0.30
N THR A 64 -39.48 4.32 0.40
CA THR A 64 -40.11 3.40 -0.55
C THR A 64 -40.52 4.11 -1.83
N ASN A 65 -39.76 5.11 -2.28
CA ASN A 65 -39.96 5.74 -3.58
C ASN A 65 -38.70 5.58 -4.45
N ILE A 66 -38.32 4.33 -4.67
CA ILE A 66 -37.40 3.92 -5.75
C ILE A 66 -38.03 4.17 -7.14
N ASN A 67 -39.32 4.54 -7.21
CA ASN A 67 -40.03 4.79 -8.46
C ASN A 67 -39.97 6.26 -8.94
N ASN A 68 -39.30 7.17 -8.22
CA ASN A 68 -39.10 8.57 -8.63
C ASN A 68 -37.61 8.90 -8.86
N ILE A 69 -36.84 7.97 -9.40
CA ILE A 69 -35.56 8.34 -10.01
C ILE A 69 -35.90 9.08 -11.30
N ASP A 70 -35.55 10.36 -11.37
CA ASP A 70 -35.68 11.16 -12.59
C ASP A 70 -35.18 10.33 -13.79
N PRO A 71 -36.00 10.07 -14.83
CA PRO A 71 -35.61 9.25 -15.98
C PRO A 71 -34.43 9.87 -16.77
N THR A 72 -33.99 11.07 -16.42
CA THR A 72 -32.77 11.70 -16.97
C THR A 72 -31.50 11.42 -16.14
N TYR A 73 -31.61 10.76 -14.98
CA TYR A 73 -30.45 10.37 -14.17
C TYR A 73 -29.71 9.20 -14.81
N ASN A 74 -28.85 9.52 -15.78
CA ASN A 74 -27.79 8.60 -16.20
C ASN A 74 -26.79 8.50 -15.05
N PRO A 75 -26.63 7.34 -14.39
CA PRO A 75 -25.56 7.17 -13.42
C PRO A 75 -24.25 7.49 -14.12
N ILE A 76 -23.48 8.42 -13.55
CA ILE A 76 -22.17 8.81 -14.06
C ILE A 76 -21.39 7.50 -14.26
N PRO A 77 -20.86 7.23 -15.46
CA PRO A 77 -20.18 5.97 -15.75
C PRO A 77 -19.13 5.71 -14.67
N SER A 78 -19.29 4.62 -13.94
CA SER A 78 -18.53 4.30 -12.73
C SER A 78 -17.07 3.96 -12.99
N ASN A 79 -16.61 4.04 -14.25
CA ASN A 79 -15.24 3.79 -14.66
C ASN A 79 -14.75 4.93 -15.56
N PHE A 80 -14.28 6.01 -14.93
CA PHE A 80 -13.53 7.05 -15.65
C PHE A 80 -12.13 6.52 -15.98
N THR A 81 -11.94 6.07 -17.22
CA THR A 81 -10.62 5.62 -17.71
C THR A 81 -9.86 6.83 -18.22
N LEU A 82 -8.86 7.28 -17.46
CA LEU A 82 -7.95 8.34 -17.85
C LEU A 82 -6.93 7.85 -18.87
N SER A 83 -6.60 8.68 -19.85
CA SER A 83 -5.45 8.48 -20.72
C SER A 83 -4.13 8.79 -19.99
N ASN A 84 -2.99 8.32 -20.52
CA ASN A 84 -1.68 8.57 -19.91
C ASN A 84 -1.34 10.06 -19.81
N ASP A 85 -1.76 10.87 -20.79
CA ASP A 85 -1.51 12.31 -20.82
C ASP A 85 -2.37 13.04 -19.76
N GLU A 86 -3.61 12.61 -19.57
CA GLU A 86 -4.46 13.15 -18.51
C GLU A 86 -3.97 12.73 -17.13
N VAL A 87 -3.51 11.49 -16.95
CA VAL A 87 -2.86 11.06 -15.69
C VAL A 87 -1.63 11.91 -15.42
N LEU A 88 -0.81 12.19 -16.44
CA LEU A 88 0.37 13.04 -16.30
C LEU A 88 -0.03 14.47 -15.88
N PHE A 89 -1.04 15.06 -16.54
CA PHE A 89 -1.56 16.37 -16.17
C PHE A 89 -2.13 16.38 -14.74
N ILE A 90 -2.98 15.42 -14.39
CA ILE A 90 -3.57 15.30 -13.05
C ILE A 90 -2.49 15.11 -11.97
N SER A 91 -1.39 14.40 -12.29
CA SER A 91 -0.27 14.24 -11.37
C SER A 91 0.42 15.56 -11.03
N THR A 92 0.40 16.54 -11.94
CA THR A 92 1.01 17.87 -11.68
C THR A 92 0.22 18.72 -10.69
N ILE A 93 -1.09 18.53 -10.59
CA ILE A 93 -1.99 19.36 -9.77
C ILE A 93 -2.23 18.80 -8.36
N ASN A 94 -1.67 17.63 -8.02
CA ASN A 94 -1.65 17.05 -6.67
C ASN A 94 -3.01 17.03 -5.93
N LEU A 95 -4.09 16.70 -6.65
CA LEU A 95 -5.44 16.64 -6.06
C LEU A 95 -5.49 15.67 -4.87
N LEU A 96 -6.30 16.00 -3.85
CA LEU A 96 -6.51 15.10 -2.72
C LEU A 96 -7.30 13.86 -3.11
N THR A 97 -8.24 13.99 -4.05
CA THR A 97 -9.11 12.91 -4.55
C THR A 97 -8.38 11.88 -5.39
N THR A 98 -7.20 12.21 -5.93
CA THR A 98 -6.39 11.28 -6.75
C THR A 98 -5.41 10.48 -5.90
N LYS A 99 -5.22 10.85 -4.63
CA LYS A 99 -4.40 10.10 -3.70
C LYS A 99 -5.14 8.82 -3.29
N PRO A 100 -4.45 7.67 -3.24
CA PRO A 100 -5.08 6.46 -2.77
C PRO A 100 -5.46 6.60 -1.29
N VAL A 101 -6.65 6.10 -0.94
CA VAL A 101 -7.19 6.14 0.42
C VAL A 101 -7.39 4.72 0.94
N VAL A 102 -6.88 4.45 2.14
CA VAL A 102 -7.14 3.22 2.88
C VAL A 102 -8.08 3.52 4.04
N TYR A 103 -9.18 2.77 4.11
CA TYR A 103 -10.12 2.81 5.23
C TYR A 103 -9.85 1.66 6.19
N LEU A 104 -9.54 2.00 7.44
CA LEU A 104 -9.43 1.04 8.53
C LEU A 104 -10.73 1.03 9.33
N ALA A 105 -11.51 -0.03 9.19
CA ALA A 105 -12.72 -0.21 9.96
C ALA A 105 -12.38 -0.75 11.37
N ASN A 106 -12.53 0.08 12.39
CA ASN A 106 -12.44 -0.31 13.78
C ASN A 106 -13.80 -0.89 14.23
N ILE A 107 -13.84 -2.21 14.43
CA ILE A 107 -15.05 -3.00 14.65
C ILE A 107 -14.85 -3.88 15.89
N SER A 108 -15.91 -4.13 16.65
CA SER A 108 -15.87 -5.06 17.78
C SER A 108 -15.73 -6.52 17.32
N ASN A 109 -15.22 -7.42 18.17
CA ASN A 109 -15.13 -8.85 17.84
C ASN A 109 -16.50 -9.51 17.59
N GLN A 110 -17.57 -8.96 18.18
CA GLN A 110 -18.93 -9.45 17.98
C GLN A 110 -19.47 -9.02 16.62
N ASP A 111 -19.28 -7.74 16.27
CA ASP A 111 -19.70 -7.18 14.98
C ASP A 111 -18.92 -7.75 13.80
N TYR A 112 -17.64 -8.11 14.02
CA TYR A 112 -16.82 -8.77 13.00
C TYR A 112 -17.41 -10.12 12.56
N LYS A 113 -18.05 -10.87 13.47
CA LYS A 113 -18.65 -12.18 13.18
C LYS A 113 -20.03 -12.07 12.52
N ASN A 114 -20.66 -10.89 12.54
CA ASN A 114 -21.95 -10.64 11.93
C ASN A 114 -21.79 -10.31 10.43
N GLU A 115 -21.78 -11.34 9.59
CA GLU A 115 -21.63 -11.24 8.11
C GLU A 115 -22.70 -10.35 7.42
N LYS A 116 -23.83 -10.06 8.08
CA LYS A 116 -24.92 -9.23 7.52
C LYS A 116 -24.55 -7.76 7.34
N ILE A 117 -23.57 -7.25 8.08
CA ILE A 117 -23.25 -5.80 8.10
C ILE A 117 -22.17 -5.44 7.08
N PHE A 118 -21.27 -6.38 6.74
CA PHE A 118 -20.14 -6.11 5.86
C PHE A 118 -20.00 -7.17 4.75
N LYS A 119 -20.60 -6.92 3.59
CA LYS A 119 -20.31 -7.62 2.31
C LYS A 119 -18.96 -7.20 1.72
N ILE A 120 -17.94 -7.02 2.55
CA ILE A 120 -16.59 -6.66 2.11
C ILE A 120 -15.70 -7.85 2.45
N ASN A 121 -14.94 -8.35 1.47
CA ASN A 121 -14.01 -9.47 1.64
C ASN A 121 -12.90 -9.09 2.65
N ILE A 122 -13.15 -9.24 3.94
CA ILE A 122 -12.21 -8.90 5.01
C ILE A 122 -11.43 -10.16 5.39
N THR A 123 -10.23 -10.30 4.84
CA THR A 123 -9.28 -11.37 5.23
C THR A 123 -8.74 -11.10 6.64
N CYS A 124 -9.04 -11.94 7.63
CA CYS A 124 -8.41 -11.86 8.95
C CYS A 124 -7.04 -12.55 8.90
N THR A 125 -5.96 -11.87 9.30
CA THR A 125 -4.68 -12.53 9.61
C THR A 125 -4.18 -12.05 10.97
N LYS A 126 -3.47 -12.93 11.69
CA LYS A 126 -3.10 -12.85 13.11
C LYS A 126 -2.33 -11.59 13.57
N VAL A 127 -1.94 -10.69 12.67
CA VAL A 127 -1.31 -9.39 13.00
C VAL A 127 -1.88 -8.32 12.05
N PHE A 128 -2.86 -7.55 12.53
CA PHE A 128 -3.52 -6.47 11.78
C PHE A 128 -2.52 -5.50 11.13
N ILE A 129 -1.44 -5.17 11.85
CA ILE A 129 -0.39 -4.24 11.40
C ILE A 129 0.37 -4.77 10.18
N ASP A 130 0.71 -6.06 10.13
CA ASP A 130 1.44 -6.64 8.98
C ASP A 130 0.58 -6.58 7.70
N LYS A 131 -0.71 -6.91 7.82
CA LYS A 131 -1.64 -6.83 6.68
C LYS A 131 -1.81 -5.38 6.21
N MET A 132 -1.90 -4.44 7.14
CA MET A 132 -1.96 -3.01 6.84
C MET A 132 -0.73 -2.58 6.04
N VAL A 133 0.49 -2.80 6.57
CA VAL A 133 1.74 -2.40 5.92
C VAL A 133 1.91 -3.02 4.53
N ARG A 134 1.52 -4.28 4.34
CA ARG A 134 1.55 -4.93 3.01
C ARG A 134 0.58 -4.30 2.03
N MET A 135 -0.63 -3.97 2.48
CA MET A 135 -1.63 -3.30 1.66
C MET A 135 -1.16 -1.90 1.25
N GLU A 136 -0.56 -1.14 2.17
CA GLU A 136 0.04 0.16 1.87
C GLU A 136 1.13 0.05 0.80
N CYS A 137 2.06 -0.90 0.96
CA CYS A 137 3.13 -1.11 -0.01
C CYS A 137 2.57 -1.47 -1.39
N SER A 138 1.51 -2.29 -1.44
CA SER A 138 0.84 -2.66 -2.69
C SER A 138 0.16 -1.46 -3.36
N ILE A 139 -0.53 -0.62 -2.59
CA ILE A 139 -1.25 0.56 -3.10
C ILE A 139 -0.28 1.63 -3.59
N LEU A 140 0.85 1.77 -2.92
CA LEU A 140 1.93 2.65 -3.33
C LEU A 140 2.79 2.05 -4.44
N ASP A 141 2.46 0.88 -5.00
CA ASP A 141 3.26 0.21 -6.03
C ASP A 141 4.76 0.14 -5.65
N LEU A 142 5.01 -0.19 -4.36
CA LEU A 142 6.34 -0.35 -3.81
C LEU A 142 6.70 -1.83 -3.77
N ILE A 143 7.88 -2.14 -4.30
CA ILE A 143 8.51 -3.46 -4.19
C ILE A 143 9.71 -3.36 -3.25
N THR A 144 10.07 -4.49 -2.67
CA THR A 144 11.22 -4.61 -1.78
C THR A 144 12.25 -5.54 -2.40
N TYR A 145 13.51 -5.15 -2.39
CA TYR A 145 14.64 -6.00 -2.76
C TYR A 145 15.66 -6.03 -1.62
N PHE A 146 16.61 -6.96 -1.68
CA PHE A 146 17.56 -7.20 -0.59
C PHE A 146 19.00 -7.03 -1.03
N THR A 147 19.81 -6.47 -0.13
CA THR A 147 21.27 -6.56 -0.18
C THR A 147 21.72 -7.45 0.97
N VAL A 148 22.47 -8.50 0.64
CA VAL A 148 23.01 -9.46 1.60
C VAL A 148 24.52 -9.41 1.50
N GLY A 149 25.18 -9.01 2.58
CA GLY A 149 26.62 -9.07 2.78
C GLY A 149 26.96 -9.95 3.98
N LYS A 150 28.25 -10.03 4.31
CA LYS A 150 28.70 -10.75 5.52
C LYS A 150 28.25 -10.04 6.80
N ASP A 151 28.27 -8.72 6.77
CA ASP A 151 28.05 -7.88 7.96
C ASP A 151 26.61 -7.34 8.07
N GLU A 152 25.92 -7.17 6.93
CA GLU A 152 24.58 -6.58 6.88
C GLU A 152 23.65 -7.32 5.92
N VAL A 153 22.42 -7.53 6.37
CA VAL A 153 21.28 -7.86 5.51
C VAL A 153 20.28 -6.73 5.59
N ARG A 154 19.99 -6.11 4.45
CA ARG A 154 19.09 -4.96 4.39
C ARG A 154 18.03 -5.13 3.32
N SER A 155 16.81 -4.71 3.67
CA SER A 155 15.69 -4.55 2.73
C SER A 155 15.58 -3.12 2.26
N TRP A 156 15.43 -2.92 0.96
CA TRP A 156 15.29 -1.62 0.32
C TRP A 156 13.95 -1.54 -0.40
N LYS A 157 13.22 -0.45 -0.22
CA LYS A 157 11.95 -0.20 -0.90
C LYS A 157 12.16 0.68 -2.13
N ILE A 158 11.66 0.24 -3.28
CA ILE A 158 11.71 0.96 -4.56
C ILE A 158 10.32 0.95 -5.20
N ARG A 159 10.06 1.86 -6.14
CA ARG A 159 8.85 1.76 -6.97
C ARG A 159 8.96 0.55 -7.86
N ASN A 160 7.84 -0.09 -8.14
CA ASN A 160 7.77 -1.08 -9.20
C ASN A 160 8.26 -0.46 -10.53
N LYS A 161 8.80 -1.29 -11.43
CA LYS A 161 9.40 -0.86 -12.70
C LYS A 161 10.67 0.01 -12.58
N THR A 162 11.26 0.13 -11.38
CA THR A 162 12.56 0.81 -11.21
C THR A 162 13.66 -0.01 -11.86
N ILE A 163 14.53 0.65 -12.64
CA ILE A 163 15.65 0.00 -13.32
C ILE A 163 16.84 -0.23 -12.38
N SER A 164 17.74 -1.14 -12.77
CA SER A 164 18.87 -1.57 -11.96
C SER A 164 19.83 -0.44 -11.52
N PRO A 165 20.22 0.54 -12.36
CA PRO A 165 21.04 1.68 -11.93
C PRO A 165 20.34 2.58 -10.90
N GLN A 166 19.05 2.86 -11.11
CA GLN A 166 18.24 3.65 -10.19
C GLN A 166 18.04 2.94 -8.85
N THR A 167 17.97 1.61 -8.89
CA THR A 167 17.91 0.77 -7.69
C THR A 167 19.18 0.94 -6.84
N GLY A 168 20.35 0.97 -7.48
CA GLY A 168 21.63 1.28 -6.81
C GLY A 168 21.68 2.70 -6.23
N SER A 169 21.09 3.68 -6.92
CA SER A 169 20.99 5.08 -6.49
C SER A 169 20.35 5.25 -5.10
N VAL A 170 19.46 4.33 -4.70
CA VAL A 170 18.80 4.31 -3.39
C VAL A 170 19.77 3.97 -2.26
N ILE A 171 20.82 3.19 -2.56
CA ILE A 171 21.89 2.87 -1.60
C ILE A 171 22.88 4.03 -1.55
N HIS A 172 23.35 4.45 -2.73
CA HIS A 172 24.24 5.58 -2.88
C HIS A 172 24.08 6.20 -4.27
N THR A 173 24.04 7.54 -4.35
CA THR A 173 23.79 8.25 -5.62
C THR A 173 24.83 7.99 -6.70
N ASP A 174 26.06 7.64 -6.31
CA ASP A 174 27.14 7.35 -7.26
C ASP A 174 26.97 6.02 -7.98
N PHE A 175 26.24 5.07 -7.40
CA PHE A 175 26.00 3.77 -8.03
C PHE A 175 25.23 3.88 -9.34
N GLU A 176 24.44 4.94 -9.53
CA GLU A 176 23.73 5.19 -10.79
C GLU A 176 24.69 5.67 -11.90
N LYS A 177 25.65 6.53 -11.53
CA LYS A 177 26.62 7.12 -12.47
C LYS A 177 27.64 6.08 -12.95
N TYR A 178 28.19 5.32 -11.99
CA TYR A 178 29.25 4.34 -12.23
C TYR A 178 28.72 2.92 -12.43
N PHE A 179 27.41 2.77 -12.70
CA PHE A 179 26.78 1.46 -12.86
C PHE A 179 27.40 0.68 -14.03
N VAL A 180 27.90 -0.52 -13.74
CA VAL A 180 28.37 -1.47 -14.77
C VAL A 180 27.35 -2.60 -14.95
N SER A 181 27.00 -3.29 -13.86
CA SER A 181 26.08 -4.43 -13.87
C SER A 181 25.51 -4.68 -12.49
N ALA A 182 24.46 -5.49 -12.41
CA ALA A 182 23.96 -6.02 -11.16
C ALA A 182 23.90 -7.55 -11.22
N GLU A 183 24.39 -8.20 -10.18
CA GLU A 183 24.15 -9.62 -9.96
C GLU A 183 22.83 -9.78 -9.20
N VAL A 184 21.92 -10.55 -9.80
CA VAL A 184 20.56 -10.72 -9.30
C VAL A 184 20.32 -12.19 -9.00
N PHE A 185 19.79 -12.45 -7.81
CA PHE A 185 19.43 -13.77 -7.31
C PHE A 185 17.93 -13.81 -7.05
N ASN A 186 17.28 -14.82 -7.60
CA ASN A 186 15.87 -15.07 -7.36
C ASN A 186 15.67 -15.63 -5.94
N PRO A 187 14.73 -15.10 -5.14
CA PRO A 187 14.49 -15.58 -3.78
C PRO A 187 14.16 -17.07 -3.71
N LYS A 188 13.47 -17.62 -4.72
CA LYS A 188 13.11 -19.04 -4.77
C LYS A 188 14.35 -19.93 -4.85
N ASP A 189 15.27 -19.59 -5.75
CA ASP A 189 16.51 -20.33 -5.93
C ASP A 189 17.43 -20.21 -4.72
N LEU A 190 17.44 -19.05 -4.07
CA LEU A 190 18.22 -18.84 -2.85
C LEU A 190 17.67 -19.67 -1.69
N HIS A 191 16.34 -19.79 -1.59
CA HIS A 191 15.69 -20.60 -0.56
C HIS A 191 15.92 -22.11 -0.77
N GLU A 192 15.82 -22.60 -2.01
CA GLU A 192 16.02 -24.01 -2.35
C GLU A 192 17.47 -24.46 -2.16
N LEU A 193 18.44 -23.59 -2.45
CA LEU A 193 19.86 -23.93 -2.45
C LEU A 193 20.58 -23.55 -1.15
N GLY A 194 20.00 -22.65 -0.35
CA GLY A 194 20.51 -22.24 0.97
C GLY A 194 21.78 -21.39 0.95
N SER A 195 22.59 -21.44 -0.11
CA SER A 195 23.88 -20.73 -0.20
C SER A 195 24.09 -20.05 -1.55
N GLU A 196 24.63 -18.83 -1.51
CA GLU A 196 24.96 -18.03 -2.69
C GLU A 196 26.00 -18.71 -3.60
N ALA A 197 26.95 -19.42 -2.98
CA ALA A 197 27.97 -20.15 -3.72
C ALA A 197 27.34 -21.27 -4.56
N ASP A 198 26.33 -21.94 -4.02
CA ASP A 198 25.65 -23.04 -4.70
C ASP A 198 24.70 -22.53 -5.79
N VAL A 199 24.08 -21.35 -5.59
CA VAL A 199 23.32 -20.66 -6.65
C VAL A 199 24.22 -20.27 -7.82
N ARG A 200 25.43 -19.77 -7.53
CA ARG A 200 26.44 -19.45 -8.55
C ARG A 200 26.94 -20.69 -9.28
N LYS A 201 27.25 -21.78 -8.56
CA LYS A 201 27.67 -23.07 -9.17
C LYS A 201 26.61 -23.63 -10.12
N LYS A 202 25.32 -23.47 -9.78
CA LYS A 202 24.19 -23.90 -10.62
C LYS A 202 23.84 -22.91 -11.74
N GLY A 203 24.60 -21.81 -11.90
CA GLY A 203 24.37 -20.83 -12.96
C GLY A 203 23.07 -20.02 -12.82
N LYS A 204 22.43 -20.03 -11.64
CA LYS A 204 21.18 -19.29 -11.36
C LYS A 204 21.41 -17.85 -10.85
N CYS A 205 22.66 -17.40 -10.88
CA CYS A 205 23.03 -16.01 -10.63
C CYS A 205 23.00 -15.25 -11.95
N TYR A 206 22.08 -14.30 -12.11
CA TYR A 206 21.93 -13.56 -13.35
C TYR A 206 22.68 -12.24 -13.32
N THR A 207 23.54 -12.01 -14.31
CA THR A 207 24.17 -10.70 -14.52
C THR A 207 23.26 -9.84 -15.39
N LYS A 208 22.74 -8.77 -14.80
CA LYS A 208 21.81 -7.84 -15.44
C LYS A 208 22.48 -6.50 -15.74
N ARG A 209 22.09 -5.88 -16.85
CA ARG A 209 22.60 -4.57 -17.31
C ARG A 209 21.60 -3.45 -16.97
N LYS A 210 21.86 -2.25 -17.50
CA LYS A 210 21.15 -1.00 -17.20
C LYS A 210 19.61 -1.06 -17.35
N MET A 211 19.10 -1.77 -18.36
CA MET A 211 17.66 -1.82 -18.67
C MET A 211 16.88 -2.86 -17.86
N TYR A 212 17.53 -3.57 -16.95
CA TYR A 212 16.84 -4.55 -16.13
C TYR A 212 15.95 -3.88 -15.10
N VAL A 213 14.69 -4.33 -15.02
CA VAL A 213 13.74 -3.96 -13.98
C VAL A 213 13.85 -4.97 -12.85
N VAL A 214 14.13 -4.47 -11.64
CA VAL A 214 14.25 -5.31 -10.44
C VAL A 214 12.88 -5.82 -10.03
N GLN A 215 12.81 -7.10 -9.63
CA GLN A 215 11.56 -7.75 -9.21
C GLN A 215 11.46 -7.84 -7.69
N MET A 216 10.24 -8.11 -7.22
CA MET A 216 9.94 -8.24 -5.79
C MET A 216 10.73 -9.39 -5.15
N GLY A 217 11.40 -9.09 -4.04
CA GLY A 217 12.10 -10.05 -3.21
C GLY A 217 13.47 -10.47 -3.76
N GLU A 218 13.92 -9.92 -4.88
CA GLU A 218 15.23 -10.24 -5.43
C GLU A 218 16.35 -9.78 -4.51
N LYS A 219 17.40 -10.60 -4.42
CA LYS A 219 18.67 -10.13 -3.88
C LYS A 219 19.48 -9.53 -5.01
N VAL A 220 19.97 -8.30 -4.80
CA VAL A 220 20.72 -7.52 -5.79
C VAL A 220 22.09 -7.13 -5.23
N CYS A 221 23.13 -7.36 -6.02
CA CYS A 221 24.48 -6.85 -5.75
C CYS A 221 24.92 -5.98 -6.93
N VAL A 222 25.09 -4.67 -6.68
CA VAL A 222 25.48 -3.70 -7.72
C VAL A 222 27.00 -3.71 -7.88
N ARG A 223 27.47 -3.81 -9.12
CA ARG A 223 28.88 -3.67 -9.49
C ARG A 223 29.09 -2.34 -10.17
N VAL A 224 29.99 -1.54 -9.60
CA VAL A 224 30.40 -0.24 -10.12
C VAL A 224 31.77 -0.33 -10.76
N GLY A 225 31.97 0.44 -11.82
CA GLY A 225 33.26 0.60 -12.49
C GLY A 225 33.95 1.84 -11.96
N VAL A 226 35.24 1.72 -11.64
CA VAL A 226 36.10 2.85 -11.29
C VAL A 226 36.50 3.60 -12.57
#